data_AF-A0A376BNE6-F1
#
_entry.id   AF-A0A376BNE6-F1
#
_cell.length_a   1.000
_cell.length_b   1.000
_cell.length_c   1.000
_cell.angle_alpha   90.00
_cell.angle_beta   90.00
_cell.angle_gamma   90.00
#
_symmetry.space_group_name_H-M   'P 1'
#
loop_
_entity.id
_entity.type
_entity.pdbx_description
1 polymer ?
#
loop_
_entity_poly.entity_id
_entity_poly.type
_entity_poly.pdbx_seq_one_letter_code
_entity_poly.pdbx_strand_id
1 'polypeptide(L)'
;MSQTPFVSPPPEIINIHEAKTHLSRIVEEVKTYGKPVIIAKAGKPQVQIMPIEVAPDTPSLFGFMQSDEMAKLSQLIDEFDEKNPHLIEQLFAGEYDETE
;
A
#
# COMPACT_ATOMS: atom_id res chain seq x y z
N MET A 1 13.88 17.28 13.97
CA MET A 1 12.84 16.42 14.57
C MET A 1 12.73 15.19 13.69
N SER A 2 13.42 14.10 14.04
CA SER A 2 13.44 12.88 13.23
C SER A 2 12.19 12.07 13.51
N GLN A 3 11.24 12.08 12.58
CA GLN A 3 10.04 11.27 12.64
C GLN A 3 10.46 9.81 12.41
N THR A 4 10.47 9.00 13.47
CA THR A 4 10.64 7.55 13.33
C THR A 4 9.49 7.00 12.48
N PRO A 5 9.77 6.24 11.41
CA PRO A 5 8.71 5.64 10.61
C PRO A 5 7.91 4.68 11.49
N PHE A 6 6.58 4.81 11.45
CA PHE A 6 5.68 3.86 12.08
C PHE A 6 5.76 2.53 11.32
N VAL A 7 6.63 1.65 11.78
CA VAL A 7 6.71 0.28 11.27
C VAL A 7 5.61 -0.50 11.98
N SER A 8 4.53 -0.83 11.26
CA SER A 8 3.50 -1.73 11.78
C SER A 8 4.16 -3.01 12.31
N PRO A 9 3.79 -3.49 13.50
CA PRO A 9 4.36 -4.72 14.05
C PRO A 9 4.17 -5.86 13.03
N PRO A 10 5.17 -6.73 12.88
CA PRO A 10 5.10 -7.81 11.91
C PRO A 10 3.85 -8.69 12.19
N PRO A 11 3.12 -9.09 11.14
CA PRO A 11 1.92 -9.91 11.32
C PRO A 11 2.26 -11.23 11.99
N GLU A 12 1.33 -11.73 12.80
CA GLU A 12 1.48 -13.01 13.48
C GLU A 12 1.56 -14.15 12.45
N ILE A 13 2.47 -15.11 12.64
CA ILE A 13 2.67 -16.23 11.72
C ILE A 13 2.28 -17.54 12.42
N ILE A 14 1.30 -18.25 11.87
CA ILE A 14 0.81 -19.52 12.39
C ILE A 14 1.03 -20.66 11.39
N ASN A 15 1.14 -21.89 11.88
CA ASN A 15 1.26 -23.05 11.01
C ASN A 15 -0.10 -23.42 10.40
N ILE A 16 -0.10 -23.90 9.15
CA ILE A 16 -1.30 -24.40 8.47
C ILE A 16 -2.06 -25.50 9.25
N HIS A 17 -1.38 -26.25 10.12
CA HIS A 17 -2.00 -27.28 10.95
C HIS A 17 -2.80 -26.71 12.12
N GLU A 18 -2.38 -25.59 12.69
CA GLU A 18 -3.19 -24.86 13.68
C GLU A 18 -4.32 -24.13 12.96
N ALA A 19 -4.01 -23.50 11.83
CA ALA A 19 -5.01 -22.77 11.04
C ALA A 19 -6.19 -23.65 10.62
N LYS A 20 -5.96 -24.89 10.15
CA LYS A 20 -7.05 -25.80 9.76
C LYS A 20 -7.96 -26.19 10.94
N THR A 21 -7.43 -26.20 12.16
CA THR A 21 -8.15 -26.61 13.37
C THR A 21 -8.90 -25.43 13.99
N HIS A 22 -8.33 -24.23 13.92
CA HIS A 22 -8.81 -23.04 14.60
C HIS A 22 -9.21 -21.89 13.64
N LEU A 23 -9.50 -22.20 12.37
CA LEU A 23 -9.76 -21.20 11.34
C LEU A 23 -10.82 -20.18 11.75
N SER A 24 -11.95 -20.65 12.30
CA SER A 24 -13.04 -19.77 12.74
C SER A 24 -12.59 -18.79 13.82
N ARG A 25 -11.75 -19.23 14.77
CA ARG A 25 -11.21 -18.36 15.82
C ARG A 25 -10.28 -17.31 15.22
N ILE A 26 -9.38 -17.70 14.32
CA ILE A 26 -8.43 -16.79 13.67
C ILE A 26 -9.18 -15.72 12.88
N VAL A 27 -10.23 -16.09 12.14
CA VAL A 27 -11.05 -15.13 11.40
C VAL A 27 -11.72 -14.11 12.33
N GLU A 28 -12.27 -14.54 13.46
CA GLU A 28 -12.87 -13.64 14.45
C GLU A 28 -11.84 -12.72 15.11
N GLU A 29 -10.65 -13.22 15.42
CA GLU A 29 -9.55 -12.41 15.96
C GLU A 29 -9.08 -11.37 14.95
N VAL A 30 -8.89 -11.75 13.68
CA VAL A 30 -8.52 -10.82 12.59
C VAL A 30 -9.59 -9.75 12.41
N LYS A 31 -10.88 -10.13 12.44
CA LYS A 31 -12.01 -9.19 12.34
C LYS A 31 -12.09 -8.25 13.55
N THR A 32 -11.84 -8.75 14.75
CA THR A 32 -11.99 -7.99 16.01
C THR A 32 -10.82 -7.04 16.24
N TYR A 33 -9.59 -7.51 16.03
CA TYR A 33 -8.39 -6.73 16.30
C TYR A 33 -7.87 -5.97 15.08
N GLY A 34 -8.40 -6.26 13.88
CA GLY A 34 -7.98 -5.65 12.63
C GLY A 34 -6.54 -5.99 12.22
N LYS A 35 -5.91 -7.00 12.86
CA LYS A 35 -4.52 -7.36 12.63
C LYS A 35 -4.42 -8.51 11.63
N PRO A 36 -3.61 -8.39 10.56
CA PRO A 36 -3.41 -9.48 9.63
C PRO A 36 -2.64 -10.65 10.28
N VAL A 37 -2.97 -11.87 9.85
CA VAL A 37 -2.32 -13.11 10.28
C VAL A 37 -1.82 -13.85 9.04
N ILE A 38 -0.59 -14.34 9.07
CA ILE A 38 0.03 -15.15 8.02
C ILE A 38 -0.07 -16.62 8.38
N ILE A 39 -0.52 -17.44 7.44
CA ILE A 39 -0.49 -18.89 7.51
C ILE A 39 0.72 -19.40 6.73
N ALA A 40 1.58 -20.15 7.41
CA ALA A 40 2.80 -20.74 6.86
C ALA A 40 2.75 -22.27 6.86
N LYS A 41 3.46 -22.89 5.91
CA LYS A 41 3.73 -24.33 5.87
C LYS A 41 5.23 -24.55 5.85
N ALA A 42 5.74 -25.33 6.81
CA ALA A 42 7.19 -25.58 6.98
C ALA A 42 8.02 -24.27 7.02
N GLY A 43 7.54 -23.27 7.76
CA GLY A 43 8.21 -21.97 7.91
C GLY A 43 8.11 -21.04 6.70
N LYS A 44 7.46 -21.47 5.61
CA LYS A 44 7.24 -20.64 4.41
C LYS A 44 5.82 -20.03 4.44
N PRO A 45 5.68 -18.69 4.43
CA PRO A 45 4.40 -18.03 4.26
C PRO A 45 3.68 -18.52 2.99
N GLN A 46 2.38 -18.81 3.09
CA GLN A 46 1.58 -19.25 1.94
C GLN A 46 0.32 -18.42 1.73
N VAL A 47 -0.35 -18.02 2.80
CA VAL A 47 -1.61 -17.27 2.76
C VAL A 47 -1.61 -16.22 3.87
N GLN A 48 -2.30 -15.11 3.66
CA GLN A 48 -2.55 -14.09 4.67
C GLN A 48 -4.06 -13.88 4.82
N ILE A 49 -4.52 -13.83 6.07
CA ILE A 49 -5.89 -13.44 6.43
C ILE A 49 -5.83 -12.00 6.92
N MET A 50 -6.64 -11.13 6.32
CA MET A 50 -6.74 -9.72 6.69
C MET A 50 -8.23 -9.35 6.84
N PRO A 51 -8.57 -8.36 7.67
CA PRO A 51 -9.93 -7.88 7.74
C PRO A 51 -10.35 -7.31 6.38
N ILE A 52 -11.60 -7.51 6.02
CA ILE A 52 -12.17 -6.88 4.83
C ILE A 52 -12.64 -5.49 5.25
N GLU A 53 -11.98 -4.45 4.73
CA GLU A 53 -12.47 -3.08 4.87
C GLU A 53 -13.69 -2.92 3.97
N VAL A 54 -14.87 -2.91 4.58
CA VAL A 54 -16.09 -2.52 3.87
C VAL A 54 -16.03 -1.00 3.75
N ALA A 55 -15.45 -0.51 2.66
CA ALA A 55 -15.67 0.87 2.27
C ALA A 55 -17.21 1.06 2.22
N PRO A 56 -17.76 2.16 2.75
CA PRO A 56 -19.17 2.46 2.49
C PRO A 56 -19.40 2.36 0.98
N ASP A 57 -20.60 1.93 0.57
CA ASP A 57 -21.10 1.93 -0.82
C ASP A 57 -21.15 3.36 -1.43
N THR A 58 -20.28 4.27 -1.03
CA THR A 58 -19.82 5.30 -1.94
C THR A 58 -19.09 4.56 -3.05
N PRO A 59 -19.64 4.50 -4.28
CA PRO A 59 -18.85 4.07 -5.40
C PRO A 59 -17.59 4.93 -5.36
N SER A 60 -16.43 4.29 -5.18
CA SER A 60 -15.17 4.90 -5.59
C SER A 60 -15.33 4.99 -7.11
N LEU A 61 -15.95 6.07 -7.59
CA LEU A 61 -15.91 6.37 -9.00
C LEU A 61 -14.45 6.68 -9.26
N PHE A 62 -13.75 5.65 -9.74
CA PHE A 62 -12.51 5.82 -10.44
C PHE A 62 -12.77 6.88 -11.52
N GLY A 63 -12.22 8.09 -11.33
CA GLY A 63 -12.48 9.26 -12.17
C GLY A 63 -13.22 10.44 -11.50
N PHE A 64 -13.68 10.33 -10.25
CA PHE A 64 -14.25 11.46 -9.51
C PHE A 64 -13.30 11.87 -8.37
N MET A 65 -12.13 12.38 -8.74
CA MET A 65 -11.44 13.31 -7.85
C MET A 65 -12.29 14.58 -7.80
N GLN A 66 -12.49 15.17 -6.61
CA GLN A 66 -13.20 16.44 -6.46
C GLN A 66 -12.63 17.45 -7.47
N SER A 67 -13.48 18.30 -8.07
CA SER A 67 -13.07 19.23 -9.14
C SER A 67 -11.86 20.09 -8.78
N ASP A 68 -11.70 20.44 -7.50
CA ASP A 68 -10.58 21.22 -6.99
C ASP A 68 -9.25 20.43 -7.02
N GLU A 69 -9.30 19.11 -6.89
CA GLU A 69 -8.12 18.24 -7.00
C GLU A 69 -7.78 17.94 -8.47
N MET A 70 -8.78 17.86 -9.36
CA MET A 70 -8.53 17.79 -10.81
C MET A 70 -7.86 19.06 -11.35
N ALA A 71 -8.26 20.24 -10.85
CA ALA A 71 -7.60 21.49 -11.21
C ALA A 71 -6.14 21.53 -10.75
N LYS A 72 -5.85 21.04 -9.54
CA LYS A 72 -4.48 20.90 -9.03
C LYS A 72 -3.66 19.86 -9.82
N LEU A 73 -4.26 18.73 -10.19
CA LEU A 73 -3.58 17.71 -10.97
C LEU A 73 -3.26 18.21 -12.38
N SER A 74 -4.18 18.95 -13.02
CA SER A 74 -3.90 19.59 -14.31
C SER A 74 -2.74 20.59 -14.20
N GLN A 75 -2.77 21.48 -13.20
CA GLN A 75 -1.66 22.43 -12.97
C GLN A 75 -0.33 21.73 -12.69
N LEU A 76 -0.36 20.61 -11.95
CA LEU A 76 0.84 19.83 -11.66
C LEU A 76 1.38 19.12 -12.90
N ILE A 77 0.51 18.63 -13.78
CA ILE A 77 0.90 18.04 -15.07
C ILE A 77 1.47 19.12 -15.99
N ASP A 78 0.83 20.29 -16.08
CA ASP A 78 1.32 21.41 -16.89
C ASP A 78 2.69 21.89 -16.37
N GLU A 79 2.89 22.02 -15.05
CA GLU A 79 4.18 22.36 -14.44
C GLU A 79 5.23 21.26 -14.65
N PHE A 80 4.82 19.98 -14.71
CA PHE A 80 5.72 18.87 -15.03
C PHE A 80 6.19 18.92 -16.48
N ASP A 81 5.28 19.20 -17.43
CA ASP A 81 5.61 19.36 -18.85
C ASP A 81 6.49 20.59 -19.10
N GLU A 82 6.32 21.66 -18.31
CA GLU A 82 7.18 22.86 -18.38
C GLU A 82 8.57 22.64 -17.75
N LYS A 83 8.73 21.71 -16.80
CA LYS A 83 9.99 21.50 -16.10
C LYS A 83 10.98 20.68 -16.93
N ASN A 84 11.93 21.41 -17.55
CA ASN A 84 13.20 20.93 -18.11
C ASN A 84 13.14 19.49 -18.66
N PRO A 85 12.56 19.30 -19.86
CA PRO A 85 12.46 17.97 -20.48
C PRO A 85 13.83 17.28 -20.58
N HIS A 86 14.90 18.06 -20.76
CA HIS A 86 16.26 17.55 -20.83
C HIS A 86 16.74 16.91 -19.51
N LEU A 87 16.31 17.43 -18.35
CA LEU A 87 16.63 16.85 -17.04
C LEU A 87 15.91 15.51 -16.86
N ILE A 88 14.64 15.44 -17.26
CA ILE A 88 13.85 14.20 -17.23
C ILE A 88 14.49 13.15 -18.14
N GLU A 89 14.88 13.52 -19.36
CA GLU A 89 15.58 12.64 -20.30
C GLU A 89 16.88 12.08 -19.70
N GLN A 90 17.72 12.90 -19.08
CA GLN A 90 18.96 12.44 -18.45
C GLN A 90 18.71 11.46 -17.30
N LEU A 91 17.70 11.74 -16.45
CA LEU A 91 17.31 10.85 -15.35
C LEU A 91 16.81 9.48 -15.86
N PHE A 92 16.06 9.45 -16.96
CA PHE A 92 15.55 8.21 -17.57
C PHE A 92 16.60 7.46 -18.38
N ALA A 93 17.52 8.16 -19.06
CA ALA A 93 18.64 7.56 -19.79
C ALA A 93 19.76 7.06 -18.86
N GLY A 94 19.73 7.45 -17.58
CA GLY A 94 20.78 7.14 -16.61
C GLY A 94 22.04 7.97 -16.81
N GLU A 95 21.93 9.11 -17.49
CA GLU A 95 23.01 10.03 -17.83
C GLU A 95 23.07 11.25 -16.89
N TYR A 96 22.21 11.28 -15.86
CA TYR A 96 22.22 12.33 -14.86
C TYR A 96 23.40 12.15 -13.89
N ASP A 97 24.33 13.10 -13.91
CA ASP A 97 25.44 13.19 -12.95
C ASP A 97 25.13 14.35 -11.97
N GLU A 98 25.13 14.07 -10.66
CA GLU A 98 24.73 15.03 -9.61
C GLU A 98 25.83 16.08 -9.31
N THR A 99 26.77 16.29 -10.23
CA THR A 99 27.93 17.17 -10.02
C THR A 99 27.79 18.51 -10.75
N GLU A 100 26.85 19.37 -10.33
CA GLU A 100 26.98 20.84 -10.38
C GLU A 100 26.21 21.52 -9.23
#